data_AF-A2EET1-F1
#
_entry.id   AF-A2EET1-F1
#
_cell.length_a   1.000
_cell.length_b   1.000
_cell.length_c   1.000
_cell.angle_alpha   90.00
_cell.angle_beta   90.00
_cell.angle_gamma   90.00
#
_symmetry.space_group_name_H-M   'P 1'
#
loop_
_entity.id
_entity.type
_entity.pdbx_description
1 polymer ?
#
loop_
_entity_poly.entity_id
_entity_poly.type
_entity_poly.pdbx_seq_one_letter_code
_entity_poly.pdbx_strand_id
1 'polypeptide(L)'
;MNPILFTTVAFDPWNKFYGNEEKTIYKEPSFLYVDKKNQKYFVTCTNFKNLSPNGTIRFSQVDADTKLLVYMCTFFSCIASDQYGAAIYLFNDGSVVQIMNYITQCQVKGSYYGHHCYVSPSDTASSNNFIKCTSIAQCGQYNQGQNTLNLEDGAIIIKGVNISKINAISGAALSINSPDTNPKIRFCNFADNTNSDGYLIRTQRNRETYILKTNIINNNCQGNVVIQEINGVINVDKCAVINNQKQYNFQVIDDGSIIVSNSYHDGIYGASDNGGNLETTMTQQINTSFCLDYKTIDNSIRETHVIHPRKTILRRR
;
A
#
# COMPACT_ATOMS: atom_id res chain seq x y z
N MET A 1 -45.79 -0.07 11.53
CA MET A 1 -44.63 -0.38 10.66
C MET A 1 -43.72 -1.32 11.43
N ASN A 2 -43.50 -2.53 10.92
CA ASN A 2 -42.52 -3.44 11.52
C ASN A 2 -41.11 -2.96 11.14
N PRO A 3 -40.17 -2.83 12.09
CA PRO A 3 -38.80 -2.51 11.76
C PRO A 3 -38.21 -3.66 10.93
N ILE A 4 -37.69 -3.31 9.75
CA ILE A 4 -36.91 -4.22 8.93
C ILE A 4 -35.62 -4.50 9.69
N LEU A 5 -35.54 -5.70 10.25
CA LEU A 5 -34.32 -6.21 10.87
C LEU A 5 -33.32 -6.48 9.74
N PHE A 6 -32.38 -5.57 9.52
CA PHE A 6 -31.20 -5.89 8.72
C PHE A 6 -30.38 -6.90 9.53
N THR A 7 -30.55 -8.19 9.24
CA THR A 7 -29.59 -9.20 9.65
C THR A 7 -28.32 -8.95 8.85
N THR A 8 -27.45 -8.07 9.35
CA THR A 8 -26.09 -7.96 8.86
C THR A 8 -25.45 -9.31 9.07
N VAL A 9 -25.30 -10.10 8.01
CA VAL A 9 -24.41 -11.27 8.02
C VAL A 9 -23.08 -10.74 8.54
N ALA A 10 -22.64 -11.23 9.70
CA ALA A 10 -21.42 -10.76 10.32
C ALA A 10 -20.29 -10.94 9.30
N PHE A 11 -19.68 -9.82 8.88
CA PHE A 11 -18.56 -9.87 7.95
C PHE A 11 -17.39 -10.57 8.66
N ASP A 12 -17.10 -11.81 8.26
CA ASP A 12 -15.91 -12.53 8.69
C ASP A 12 -14.82 -12.36 7.62
N PRO A 13 -13.89 -11.40 7.80
CA PRO A 13 -12.81 -11.21 6.84
C PRO A 13 -11.90 -12.43 6.73
N TRP A 14 -11.73 -13.24 7.79
CA TRP A 14 -10.88 -14.42 7.71
C TRP A 14 -11.45 -15.44 6.74
N ASN A 15 -12.72 -15.81 6.94
CA ASN A 15 -13.36 -16.85 6.12
C ASN A 15 -13.42 -16.46 4.64
N LYS A 16 -13.52 -15.16 4.35
CA LYS A 16 -13.47 -14.65 2.99
C LYS A 16 -12.16 -14.94 2.25
N PHE A 17 -11.02 -14.84 2.93
CA PHE A 17 -9.70 -14.97 2.28
C PHE A 17 -9.05 -16.34 2.48
N TYR A 18 -9.29 -16.95 3.64
CA TYR A 18 -8.64 -18.19 4.06
C TYR A 18 -9.62 -19.32 4.41
N GLY A 19 -10.91 -19.14 4.09
CA GLY A 19 -11.92 -20.16 4.35
C GLY A 19 -12.08 -20.51 5.83
N ASN A 20 -12.52 -21.74 6.09
CA ASN A 20 -12.74 -22.26 7.44
C ASN A 20 -11.44 -22.73 8.12
N GLU A 21 -10.26 -22.28 7.67
CA GLU A 21 -8.99 -22.66 8.29
C GLU A 21 -8.89 -22.16 9.73
N GLU A 22 -8.37 -23.02 10.61
CA GLU A 22 -8.08 -22.66 12.01
C GLU A 22 -7.03 -21.55 12.09
N LYS A 23 -7.20 -20.69 13.10
CA LYS A 23 -6.38 -19.49 13.28
C LYS A 23 -6.18 -19.17 14.75
N THR A 24 -5.03 -18.60 15.04
CA THR A 24 -4.78 -17.93 16.32
C THR A 24 -5.25 -16.49 16.20
N ILE A 25 -6.19 -16.08 17.05
CA ILE A 25 -6.63 -14.69 17.13
C ILE A 25 -5.69 -13.94 18.08
N TYR A 26 -5.02 -12.92 17.56
CA TYR A 26 -4.11 -12.08 18.33
C TYR A 26 -4.71 -10.69 18.51
N LYS A 27 -4.78 -10.23 19.76
CA LYS A 27 -5.38 -8.94 20.14
C LYS A 27 -4.46 -8.06 20.99
N GLU A 28 -3.31 -8.58 21.41
CA GLU A 28 -2.41 -7.90 22.33
C GLU A 28 -1.61 -6.80 21.64
N PRO A 29 -1.43 -5.60 22.23
CA PRO A 29 -0.68 -4.49 21.62
C PRO A 29 0.83 -4.63 21.78
N SER A 30 1.37 -5.85 21.75
CA SER A 30 2.79 -6.14 21.93
C SER A 30 3.46 -6.58 20.63
N PHE A 31 4.77 -6.80 20.66
CA PHE A 31 5.48 -7.35 19.50
C PHE A 31 4.97 -8.76 19.21
N LEU A 32 4.56 -9.01 17.96
CA LEU A 32 4.26 -10.34 17.47
C LEU A 32 5.47 -10.84 16.68
N TYR A 33 6.29 -11.65 17.34
CA TYR A 33 7.37 -12.38 16.71
C TYR A 33 6.94 -13.80 16.42
N VAL A 34 7.12 -14.24 15.17
CA VAL A 34 6.84 -15.61 14.77
C VAL A 34 8.07 -16.17 14.05
N ASP A 35 8.70 -17.15 14.69
CA ASP A 35 9.89 -17.86 14.22
C ASP A 35 9.61 -19.32 13.83
N LYS A 36 8.33 -19.69 13.74
CA LYS A 36 7.88 -21.03 13.36
C LYS A 36 7.16 -21.02 12.02
N LYS A 37 7.33 -22.12 11.29
CA LYS A 37 6.65 -22.47 10.05
C LYS A 37 5.14 -22.80 10.23
N ASN A 38 4.36 -22.76 9.16
CA ASN A 38 2.93 -23.11 9.07
C ASN A 38 2.00 -22.35 10.03
N GLN A 39 2.12 -21.03 10.10
CA GLN A 39 1.42 -20.22 11.10
C GLN A 39 0.22 -19.46 10.55
N LYS A 40 -0.91 -19.47 11.25
CA LYS A 40 -2.15 -18.82 10.80
C LYS A 40 -2.65 -17.84 11.86
N TYR A 41 -2.45 -16.54 11.61
CA TYR A 41 -2.74 -15.47 12.58
C TYR A 41 -3.77 -14.47 12.06
N PHE A 42 -4.80 -14.25 12.89
CA PHE A 42 -5.74 -13.15 12.72
C PHE A 42 -5.48 -12.08 13.78
N VAL A 43 -4.78 -11.02 13.37
CA VAL A 43 -4.49 -9.85 14.19
C VAL A 43 -5.62 -8.83 13.98
N THR A 44 -6.38 -8.52 15.03
CA THR A 44 -7.58 -7.68 14.87
C THR A 44 -7.76 -6.67 15.98
N CYS A 45 -8.15 -5.45 15.59
CA CYS A 45 -8.52 -4.37 16.51
C CYS A 45 -7.43 -4.02 17.54
N THR A 46 -6.16 -4.17 17.16
CA THR A 46 -5.01 -3.93 18.04
C THR A 46 -4.37 -2.58 17.75
N ASN A 47 -3.92 -1.89 18.80
CA ASN A 47 -3.20 -0.63 18.69
C ASN A 47 -1.74 -0.79 19.12
N PHE A 48 -0.86 -0.96 18.15
CA PHE A 48 0.58 -1.08 18.37
C PHE A 48 1.21 0.31 18.45
N LYS A 49 1.89 0.59 19.56
CA LYS A 49 2.42 1.93 19.83
C LYS A 49 3.85 1.87 20.34
N ASN A 50 4.73 2.68 19.74
CA ASN A 50 6.09 2.91 20.21
C ASN A 50 6.93 1.62 20.36
N LEU A 51 6.68 0.61 19.52
CA LEU A 51 7.44 -0.64 19.54
C LEU A 51 8.76 -0.47 18.80
N SER A 52 9.85 -0.89 19.45
CA SER A 52 11.23 -0.73 18.98
C SER A 52 12.08 -1.78 19.70
N PRO A 53 13.20 -2.29 19.13
CA PRO A 53 13.77 -1.92 17.83
C PRO A 53 13.39 -2.87 16.69
N ASN A 54 12.50 -3.85 16.90
CA ASN A 54 12.29 -4.93 15.92
C ASN A 54 11.05 -4.76 15.03
N GLY A 55 10.39 -3.60 15.08
CA GLY A 55 9.09 -3.38 14.44
C GLY A 55 7.93 -3.92 15.29
N THR A 56 6.88 -4.41 14.63
CA THR A 56 5.63 -4.83 15.31
C THR A 56 5.23 -6.28 15.02
N ILE A 57 4.89 -6.60 13.77
CA ILE A 57 4.54 -7.96 13.35
C ILE A 57 5.66 -8.46 12.47
N ARG A 58 6.31 -9.55 12.88
CA ARG A 58 7.49 -10.08 12.21
C ARG A 58 7.42 -11.58 12.07
N PHE A 59 7.41 -12.03 10.82
CA PHE A 59 7.48 -13.42 10.42
C PHE A 59 8.80 -13.65 9.68
N SER A 60 9.78 -14.23 10.37
CA SER A 60 11.14 -14.44 9.84
C SER A 60 11.35 -15.83 9.24
N GLN A 61 10.53 -16.81 9.64
CA GLN A 61 10.48 -18.14 9.06
C GLN A 61 9.04 -18.46 8.69
N VAL A 62 8.79 -18.56 7.39
CA VAL A 62 7.47 -18.80 6.82
C VAL A 62 7.60 -19.82 5.70
N ASP A 63 6.46 -20.41 5.38
CA ASP A 63 6.25 -21.33 4.27
C ASP A 63 4.89 -21.02 3.63
N ALA A 64 4.61 -21.66 2.49
CA ALA A 64 3.42 -21.38 1.69
C ALA A 64 2.10 -21.47 2.46
N ASP A 65 2.06 -22.23 3.57
CA ASP A 65 0.87 -22.42 4.41
C ASP A 65 0.69 -21.35 5.49
N THR A 66 1.68 -20.48 5.68
CA THR A 66 1.60 -19.35 6.61
C THR A 66 0.62 -18.30 6.11
N LYS A 67 -0.30 -17.86 6.98
CA LYS A 67 -1.38 -16.92 6.66
C LYS A 67 -1.47 -15.84 7.74
N LEU A 68 -1.40 -14.59 7.33
CA LEU A 68 -1.60 -13.44 8.19
C LEU A 68 -2.78 -12.62 7.68
N LEU A 69 -3.73 -12.31 8.58
CA LEU A 69 -4.75 -11.30 8.36
C LEU A 69 -4.63 -10.21 9.42
N VAL A 70 -4.42 -8.97 9.01
CA VAL A 70 -4.37 -7.80 9.89
C VAL A 70 -5.57 -6.91 9.60
N TYR A 71 -6.48 -6.79 10.55
CA TYR A 71 -7.77 -6.11 10.40
C TYR A 71 -7.99 -5.03 11.45
N MET A 72 -8.29 -3.81 11.00
CA MET A 72 -8.62 -2.68 11.89
C MET A 72 -7.55 -2.41 12.95
N CYS A 73 -6.28 -2.58 12.61
CA CYS A 73 -5.17 -2.33 13.51
C CYS A 73 -4.57 -0.94 13.28
N THR A 74 -4.04 -0.36 14.35
CA THR A 74 -3.25 0.88 14.29
C THR A 74 -1.79 0.57 14.60
N PHE A 75 -0.88 1.16 13.83
CA PHE A 75 0.56 1.12 14.04
C PHE A 75 1.05 2.56 14.16
N PHE A 76 1.44 2.95 15.37
CA PHE A 76 1.86 4.31 15.68
C PHE A 76 3.30 4.32 16.18
N SER A 77 4.18 5.02 15.45
CA SER A 77 5.56 5.23 15.86
C SER A 77 6.34 3.94 16.15
N CYS A 78 6.04 2.86 15.43
CA CYS A 78 6.80 1.61 15.50
C CYS A 78 8.09 1.73 14.68
N ILE A 79 9.19 1.19 15.21
CA ILE A 79 10.55 1.36 14.68
C ILE A 79 11.18 -0.01 14.49
N ALA A 80 11.70 -0.24 13.28
CA ALA A 80 12.63 -1.33 13.00
C ALA A 80 14.05 -0.77 12.81
N SER A 81 14.97 -1.05 13.72
CA SER A 81 16.39 -0.68 13.61
C SER A 81 17.15 -1.83 12.96
N ASP A 82 17.90 -1.52 11.90
CA ASP A 82 18.75 -2.43 11.14
C ASP A 82 17.98 -3.62 10.52
N GLN A 83 16.66 -3.47 10.34
CA GLN A 83 15.75 -4.52 9.90
C GLN A 83 14.62 -3.96 9.02
N TYR A 84 14.07 -4.81 8.15
CA TYR A 84 12.89 -4.52 7.32
C TYR A 84 11.57 -4.49 8.12
N GLY A 85 10.58 -3.75 7.62
CA GLY A 85 9.17 -3.86 8.04
C GLY A 85 8.88 -3.31 9.43
N ALA A 86 8.68 -2.00 9.56
CA ALA A 86 8.39 -1.36 10.84
C ALA A 86 7.02 -1.76 11.42
N ALA A 87 5.98 -1.82 10.59
CA ALA A 87 4.65 -2.29 10.99
C ALA A 87 4.51 -3.79 10.75
N ILE A 88 4.77 -4.23 9.51
CA ILE A 88 4.61 -5.63 9.11
C ILE A 88 5.83 -6.05 8.30
N TYR A 89 6.41 -7.17 8.70
CA TYR A 89 7.45 -7.89 7.97
C TYR A 89 7.04 -9.34 7.78
N LEU A 90 6.97 -9.76 6.51
CA LEU A 90 6.88 -11.16 6.12
C LEU A 90 7.78 -11.38 4.90
N PHE A 91 8.63 -12.39 4.98
CA PHE A 91 9.65 -12.69 3.96
C PHE A 91 9.82 -14.20 3.79
N ASN A 92 10.06 -14.63 2.56
CA ASN A 92 10.21 -16.00 2.06
C ASN A 92 8.94 -16.65 1.53
N ASP A 93 7.78 -16.59 2.21
CA ASP A 93 6.59 -17.35 1.79
C ASP A 93 5.31 -16.94 2.54
N GLY A 94 4.16 -17.38 2.04
CA GLY A 94 2.87 -17.28 2.72
C GLY A 94 1.98 -16.14 2.21
N SER A 95 0.87 -15.89 2.91
CA SER A 95 -0.14 -14.89 2.50
C SER A 95 -0.30 -13.78 3.55
N VAL A 96 -0.43 -12.54 3.08
CA VAL A 96 -0.70 -11.37 3.92
C VAL A 96 -1.90 -10.59 3.39
N VAL A 97 -2.93 -10.51 4.23
CA VAL A 97 -4.13 -9.71 3.99
C VAL A 97 -4.17 -8.57 5.02
N GLN A 98 -4.24 -7.34 4.55
CA GLN A 98 -4.35 -6.12 5.37
C GLN A 98 -5.63 -5.38 5.03
N ILE A 99 -6.49 -5.14 6.02
CA ILE A 99 -7.79 -4.51 5.80
C ILE A 99 -8.05 -3.45 6.86
N MET A 100 -8.39 -2.24 6.44
CA MET A 100 -8.81 -1.14 7.33
C MET A 100 -7.77 -0.76 8.39
N ASN A 101 -6.48 -0.88 8.06
CA ASN A 101 -5.41 -0.53 9.00
C ASN A 101 -5.04 0.95 8.91
N TYR A 102 -4.50 1.49 10.00
CA TYR A 102 -3.94 2.83 10.05
C TYR A 102 -2.47 2.77 10.49
N ILE A 103 -1.56 3.20 9.62
CA ILE A 103 -0.12 3.16 9.85
C ILE A 103 0.39 4.60 9.83
N THR A 104 1.05 5.04 10.90
CA THR A 104 1.55 6.41 10.98
C THR A 104 2.81 6.54 11.82
N GLN A 105 3.69 7.46 11.39
CA GLN A 105 4.94 7.79 12.07
C GLN A 105 5.91 6.60 12.25
N CYS A 106 5.70 5.50 11.53
CA CYS A 106 6.58 4.34 11.57
C CYS A 106 7.91 4.62 10.84
N GLN A 107 8.99 3.98 11.28
CA GLN A 107 10.34 4.25 10.81
C GLN A 107 11.16 2.97 10.66
N VAL A 108 12.06 2.94 9.67
CA VAL A 108 13.13 1.95 9.56
C VAL A 108 14.46 2.68 9.68
N LYS A 109 15.33 2.28 10.62
CA LYS A 109 16.63 2.90 10.86
C LYS A 109 17.77 2.00 10.36
N GLY A 110 18.87 2.60 9.91
CA GLY A 110 20.18 1.92 9.81
C GLY A 110 20.40 0.89 8.69
N SER A 111 19.46 0.71 7.76
CA SER A 111 19.65 -0.19 6.61
C SER A 111 19.30 0.47 5.28
N TYR A 112 19.97 0.01 4.21
CA TYR A 112 19.67 0.37 2.82
C TYR A 112 18.30 -0.12 2.36
N TYR A 113 17.59 -0.90 3.17
CA TYR A 113 16.36 -1.56 2.75
C TYR A 113 15.33 -1.46 3.88
N GLY A 114 14.38 -0.55 3.71
CA GLY A 114 13.39 -0.28 4.73
C GLY A 114 12.04 -0.04 4.12
N HIS A 115 11.08 -0.88 4.54
CA HIS A 115 9.67 -0.72 4.20
C HIS A 115 8.82 -0.57 5.45
N HIS A 116 7.77 0.23 5.36
CA HIS A 116 6.78 0.31 6.45
C HIS A 116 5.95 -0.97 6.50
N CYS A 117 5.70 -1.56 5.33
CA CYS A 117 5.29 -2.95 5.18
C CYS A 117 6.15 -3.62 4.11
N TYR A 118 6.85 -4.69 4.49
CA TYR A 118 7.59 -5.54 3.56
C TYR A 118 6.90 -6.91 3.49
N VAL A 119 6.46 -7.28 2.29
CA VAL A 119 5.82 -8.58 2.03
C VAL A 119 6.47 -9.15 0.79
N SER A 120 7.22 -10.23 0.96
CA SER A 120 7.91 -10.94 -0.11
C SER A 120 7.77 -12.45 0.13
N PRO A 121 6.57 -13.03 -0.10
CA PRO A 121 6.45 -14.49 -0.20
C PRO A 121 7.17 -15.00 -1.44
N SER A 122 7.56 -16.28 -1.49
CA SER A 122 8.18 -16.85 -2.68
C SER A 122 7.12 -17.41 -3.63
N ASP A 123 7.34 -17.10 -4.91
CA ASP A 123 6.94 -17.78 -6.15
C ASP A 123 5.81 -18.83 -6.04
N THR A 124 4.63 -18.41 -5.58
CA THR A 124 3.42 -19.23 -5.57
C THR A 124 2.20 -18.33 -5.81
N ALA A 125 1.56 -18.50 -6.96
CA ALA A 125 0.35 -17.74 -7.34
C ALA A 125 -0.83 -17.88 -6.34
N SER A 126 -0.77 -18.84 -5.41
CA SER A 126 -1.73 -19.02 -4.31
C SER A 126 -1.56 -18.03 -3.15
N SER A 127 -0.41 -17.35 -3.07
CA SER A 127 -0.10 -16.40 -2.00
C SER A 127 -0.88 -15.10 -2.19
N ASN A 128 -1.81 -14.80 -1.27
CA ASN A 128 -2.66 -13.63 -1.34
C ASN A 128 -1.98 -12.42 -0.66
N ASN A 129 -1.53 -11.46 -1.46
CA ASN A 129 -0.94 -10.20 -1.00
C ASN A 129 -1.96 -9.07 -1.21
N PHE A 130 -2.91 -8.94 -0.28
CA PHE A 130 -4.07 -8.05 -0.40
C PHE A 130 -4.03 -6.90 0.59
N ILE A 131 -4.12 -5.66 0.13
CA ILE A 131 -4.21 -4.47 1.00
C ILE A 131 -5.47 -3.68 0.63
N LYS A 132 -6.36 -3.42 1.59
CA LYS A 132 -7.62 -2.74 1.33
C LYS A 132 -8.04 -1.75 2.40
N CYS A 133 -8.51 -0.58 1.97
CA CYS A 133 -9.06 0.45 2.86
C CYS A 133 -8.08 0.88 3.96
N THR A 134 -6.78 0.75 3.71
CA THR A 134 -5.70 1.07 4.66
C THR A 134 -5.20 2.48 4.40
N SER A 135 -4.88 3.22 5.45
CA SER A 135 -4.23 4.53 5.33
C SER A 135 -2.83 4.48 5.96
N ILE A 136 -1.84 4.96 5.21
CA ILE A 136 -0.44 5.04 5.60
C ILE A 136 0.00 6.48 5.48
N ALA A 137 0.44 7.10 6.57
CA ALA A 137 0.77 8.52 6.57
C ALA A 137 1.99 8.88 7.42
N GLN A 138 2.71 9.95 7.06
CA GLN A 138 3.78 10.53 7.90
C GLN A 138 4.89 9.54 8.32
N CYS A 139 5.10 8.49 7.54
CA CYS A 139 6.14 7.50 7.81
C CYS A 139 7.46 7.88 7.11
N GLY A 140 8.58 7.34 7.60
CA GLY A 140 9.91 7.53 6.98
C GLY A 140 10.56 8.89 7.26
N GLN A 141 10.12 9.58 8.32
CA GLN A 141 10.78 10.81 8.77
C GLN A 141 12.30 10.60 8.92
N TYR A 142 13.09 11.61 8.53
CA TYR A 142 14.57 11.62 8.47
C TYR A 142 15.23 10.96 7.24
N ASN A 143 14.51 10.80 6.12
CA ASN A 143 15.04 10.18 4.89
C ASN A 143 15.64 8.80 5.16
N GLN A 144 14.92 7.93 5.87
CA GLN A 144 15.36 6.56 6.14
C GLN A 144 14.36 5.56 5.59
N GLY A 145 14.84 4.56 4.84
CA GLY A 145 14.04 3.55 4.16
C GLY A 145 13.89 3.76 2.65
N GLN A 146 13.55 2.69 1.93
CA GLN A 146 13.54 2.63 0.47
C GLN A 146 12.16 2.73 -0.17
N ASN A 147 11.09 2.20 0.43
CA ASN A 147 9.71 2.29 -0.08
C ASN A 147 8.70 2.17 1.06
N THR A 148 7.52 2.79 1.01
CA THR A 148 6.49 2.53 2.05
C THR A 148 5.97 1.10 2.01
N LEU A 149 5.53 0.68 0.83
CA LEU A 149 5.13 -0.69 0.54
C LEU A 149 6.14 -1.28 -0.44
N ASN A 150 6.70 -2.43 -0.10
CA ASN A 150 7.38 -3.27 -1.08
C ASN A 150 6.76 -4.65 -1.05
N LEU A 151 6.18 -5.01 -2.18
CA LEU A 151 5.44 -6.23 -2.38
C LEU A 151 6.15 -7.04 -3.46
N GLU A 152 6.49 -8.28 -3.16
CA GLU A 152 7.16 -9.19 -4.10
C GLU A 152 6.34 -10.46 -4.24
N ASP A 153 6.33 -11.01 -5.46
CA ASP A 153 5.66 -12.26 -5.84
C ASP A 153 4.17 -12.38 -5.43
N GLY A 154 3.54 -13.51 -5.76
CA GLY A 154 2.15 -13.80 -5.42
C GLY A 154 1.09 -12.94 -6.12
N ALA A 155 -0.13 -13.01 -5.60
CA ALA A 155 -1.27 -12.23 -6.09
C ALA A 155 -1.38 -10.89 -5.37
N ILE A 156 -0.97 -9.80 -6.05
CA ILE A 156 -0.93 -8.45 -5.46
C ILE A 156 -2.17 -7.63 -5.83
N ILE A 157 -2.96 -7.26 -4.82
CA ILE A 157 -4.11 -6.37 -4.99
C ILE A 157 -4.10 -5.28 -3.92
N ILE A 158 -4.11 -4.03 -4.37
CA ILE A 158 -4.16 -2.83 -3.52
C ILE A 158 -5.44 -2.06 -3.86
N LYS A 159 -6.36 -1.90 -2.90
CA LYS A 159 -7.67 -1.27 -3.15
C LYS A 159 -8.07 -0.26 -2.10
N GLY A 160 -8.35 0.98 -2.50
CA GLY A 160 -8.85 1.98 -1.55
C GLY A 160 -7.79 2.38 -0.52
N VAL A 161 -6.52 2.38 -0.91
CA VAL A 161 -5.41 2.69 0.00
C VAL A 161 -4.99 4.15 -0.16
N ASN A 162 -4.79 4.83 0.96
CA ASN A 162 -4.22 6.17 0.99
C ASN A 162 -2.77 6.11 1.49
N ILE A 163 -1.82 6.61 0.71
CA ILE A 163 -0.42 6.77 1.10
C ILE A 163 -0.05 8.24 0.97
N SER A 164 0.26 8.88 2.09
CA SER A 164 0.47 10.33 2.08
C SER A 164 1.54 10.83 3.03
N LYS A 165 2.19 11.95 2.68
CA LYS A 165 3.21 12.59 3.53
C LYS A 165 4.32 11.63 3.94
N ILE A 166 4.66 10.68 3.06
CA ILE A 166 5.79 9.79 3.25
C ILE A 166 7.06 10.54 2.90
N ASN A 167 8.15 10.23 3.61
CA ASN A 167 9.48 10.62 3.20
C ASN A 167 10.38 9.38 3.07
N ALA A 168 11.06 9.18 1.94
CA ALA A 168 11.89 8.00 1.68
C ALA A 168 13.14 8.33 0.86
N ILE A 169 14.12 7.43 0.84
CA ILE A 169 15.36 7.66 0.08
C ILE A 169 15.14 7.47 -1.42
N SER A 170 14.78 6.26 -1.87
CA SER A 170 14.68 5.94 -3.30
C SER A 170 13.22 5.96 -3.77
N GLY A 171 12.39 5.02 -3.33
CA GLY A 171 10.98 4.99 -3.68
C GLY A 171 10.07 5.47 -2.56
N ALA A 172 9.06 6.28 -2.88
CA ALA A 172 8.24 6.92 -1.86
C ALA A 172 7.10 6.01 -1.38
N ALA A 173 6.25 5.53 -2.30
CA ALA A 173 5.00 4.90 -1.90
C ALA A 173 4.98 3.39 -2.12
N LEU A 174 5.33 2.92 -3.32
CA LEU A 174 5.06 1.55 -3.71
C LEU A 174 6.13 1.00 -4.66
N SER A 175 6.65 -0.17 -4.34
CA SER A 175 7.37 -1.03 -5.27
C SER A 175 6.69 -2.39 -5.34
N ILE A 176 6.52 -2.89 -6.56
CA ILE A 176 6.03 -4.23 -6.86
C ILE A 176 7.09 -4.95 -7.70
N ASN A 177 7.60 -6.08 -7.22
CA ASN A 177 8.66 -6.82 -7.90
C ASN A 177 8.19 -8.26 -8.20
N SER A 178 8.35 -8.72 -9.45
CA SER A 178 8.14 -10.13 -9.86
C SER A 178 6.79 -10.77 -9.49
N PRO A 179 5.64 -10.08 -9.61
CA PRO A 179 4.35 -10.66 -9.20
C PRO A 179 3.97 -11.92 -10.01
N ASP A 180 3.33 -12.89 -9.36
CA ASP A 180 2.89 -14.13 -10.04
C ASP A 180 1.64 -13.91 -10.90
N THR A 181 0.87 -12.87 -10.60
CA THR A 181 -0.35 -12.49 -11.32
C THR A 181 -0.34 -11.00 -11.65
N ASN A 182 -1.20 -10.58 -12.58
CA ASN A 182 -1.36 -9.17 -12.96
C ASN A 182 -1.78 -8.29 -11.75
N PRO A 183 -0.89 -7.43 -11.22
CA PRO A 183 -1.21 -6.62 -10.04
C PRO A 183 -2.33 -5.63 -10.31
N LYS A 184 -3.13 -5.35 -9.28
CA LYS A 184 -4.28 -4.43 -9.39
C LYS A 184 -4.22 -3.37 -8.30
N ILE A 185 -3.94 -2.12 -8.68
CA ILE A 185 -3.96 -0.94 -7.83
C ILE A 185 -5.21 -0.13 -8.20
N ARG A 186 -6.18 0.00 -7.28
CA ARG A 186 -7.50 0.56 -7.60
C ARG A 186 -8.04 1.49 -6.53
N PHE A 187 -8.61 2.62 -6.93
CA PHE A 187 -9.23 3.58 -5.98
C PHE A 187 -8.26 4.08 -4.92
N CYS A 188 -6.97 4.16 -5.24
CA CYS A 188 -5.94 4.56 -4.29
C CYS A 188 -5.67 6.07 -4.38
N ASN A 189 -5.05 6.61 -3.33
CA ASN A 189 -4.58 7.99 -3.29
C ASN A 189 -3.12 8.02 -2.83
N PHE A 190 -2.25 8.62 -3.64
CA PHE A 190 -0.84 8.84 -3.37
C PHE A 190 -0.59 10.35 -3.37
N ALA A 191 -0.49 10.95 -2.18
CA ALA A 191 -0.50 12.40 -2.04
C ALA A 191 0.63 12.96 -1.16
N ASP A 192 1.23 14.07 -1.57
CA ASP A 192 2.21 14.81 -0.78
C ASP A 192 3.41 13.96 -0.32
N ASN A 193 3.80 12.93 -1.09
CA ASN A 193 4.93 12.07 -0.74
C ASN A 193 6.23 12.63 -1.31
N THR A 194 7.32 12.43 -0.57
CA THR A 194 8.66 12.86 -0.96
C THR A 194 9.63 11.70 -1.07
N ASN A 195 10.48 11.72 -2.10
CA ASN A 195 11.70 10.90 -2.12
C ASN A 195 12.90 11.71 -2.58
N SER A 196 14.09 11.31 -2.17
CA SER A 196 15.34 11.97 -2.59
C SER A 196 15.93 11.44 -3.91
N ASP A 197 15.73 10.15 -4.23
CA ASP A 197 16.56 9.44 -5.22
C ASP A 197 15.79 8.38 -6.04
N GLY A 198 14.51 8.59 -6.32
CA GLY A 198 13.80 7.61 -7.16
C GLY A 198 12.38 7.94 -7.57
N TYR A 199 11.50 6.94 -7.42
CA TYR A 199 10.16 6.85 -8.01
C TYR A 199 9.04 6.91 -6.96
N LEU A 200 7.82 7.30 -7.32
CA LEU A 200 6.68 7.16 -6.40
C LEU A 200 6.14 5.73 -6.42
N ILE A 201 5.92 5.21 -7.61
CA ILE A 201 5.44 3.86 -7.90
C ILE A 201 6.41 3.19 -8.87
N ARG A 202 6.91 2.00 -8.52
CA ARG A 202 7.67 1.15 -9.44
C ARG A 202 7.06 -0.23 -9.54
N THR A 203 7.07 -0.75 -10.75
CA THR A 203 6.79 -2.15 -11.07
C THR A 203 7.99 -2.72 -11.85
N GLN A 204 8.27 -4.00 -11.64
CA GLN A 204 9.39 -4.68 -12.29
C GLN A 204 9.06 -6.16 -12.57
N ARG A 205 9.47 -6.66 -13.74
CA ARG A 205 9.46 -8.06 -14.22
C ARG A 205 8.07 -8.66 -14.58
N ASN A 206 7.76 -8.54 -15.87
CA ASN A 206 7.04 -9.40 -16.82
C ASN A 206 5.52 -9.62 -16.65
N ARG A 207 4.82 -8.89 -15.78
CA ARG A 207 3.35 -8.93 -15.73
C ARG A 207 2.72 -7.58 -16.05
N GLU A 208 1.48 -7.66 -16.51
CA GLU A 208 0.66 -6.49 -16.78
C GLU A 208 0.06 -5.97 -15.46
N THR A 209 0.49 -4.78 -15.04
CA THR A 209 -0.03 -4.08 -13.85
C THR A 209 -1.13 -3.11 -14.23
N TYR A 210 -2.19 -3.06 -13.45
CA TYR A 210 -3.31 -2.15 -13.66
C TYR A 210 -3.42 -1.12 -12.53
N ILE A 211 -3.20 0.15 -12.86
CA ILE A 211 -3.46 1.30 -12.00
C ILE A 211 -4.75 1.95 -12.48
N LEU A 212 -5.84 1.75 -11.72
CA LEU A 212 -7.18 2.17 -12.13
C LEU A 212 -7.78 3.16 -11.13
N LYS A 213 -8.42 4.23 -11.60
CA LYS A 213 -9.21 5.15 -10.74
C LYS A 213 -8.40 5.64 -9.53
N THR A 214 -7.14 5.99 -9.75
CA THR A 214 -6.18 6.30 -8.68
C THR A 214 -5.70 7.74 -8.82
N ASN A 215 -5.56 8.41 -7.67
CA ASN A 215 -5.06 9.77 -7.58
C ASN A 215 -3.57 9.73 -7.19
N ILE A 216 -2.76 10.46 -7.93
CA ILE A 216 -1.32 10.61 -7.73
C ILE A 216 -1.04 12.11 -7.78
N ILE A 217 -1.05 12.76 -6.63
CA ILE A 217 -1.14 14.22 -6.54
C ILE A 217 -0.06 14.84 -5.65
N ASN A 218 0.50 15.98 -6.05
CA ASN A 218 1.41 16.78 -5.24
C ASN A 218 2.65 16.03 -4.70
N ASN A 219 3.11 14.96 -5.37
CA ASN A 219 4.27 14.23 -4.90
C ASN A 219 5.55 14.92 -5.37
N ASN A 220 6.55 15.04 -4.49
CA ASN A 220 7.86 15.58 -4.82
C ASN A 220 8.90 14.47 -4.75
N CYS A 221 9.06 13.78 -5.86
CA CYS A 221 10.08 12.77 -5.98
C CYS A 221 11.31 13.51 -6.59
N GLN A 222 12.52 13.39 -6.04
CA GLN A 222 13.67 14.21 -6.52
C GLN A 222 14.60 13.45 -7.49
N GLY A 223 14.64 12.12 -7.45
CA GLY A 223 15.64 11.34 -8.20
C GLY A 223 15.28 10.81 -9.61
N ASN A 224 14.05 10.34 -9.85
CA ASN A 224 13.68 9.76 -11.17
C ASN A 224 12.32 10.25 -11.71
N VAL A 225 11.23 9.52 -11.50
CA VAL A 225 9.92 9.76 -12.13
C VAL A 225 8.76 9.52 -11.15
N VAL A 226 7.51 9.73 -11.56
CA VAL A 226 6.36 9.38 -10.72
C VAL A 226 6.09 7.88 -10.82
N ILE A 227 5.92 7.34 -12.03
CA ILE A 227 5.67 5.92 -12.28
C ILE A 227 6.78 5.34 -13.15
N GLN A 228 7.38 4.24 -12.71
CA GLN A 228 8.44 3.53 -13.44
C GLN A 228 8.03 2.07 -13.71
N GLU A 229 8.21 1.61 -14.96
CA GLU A 229 8.11 0.21 -15.37
C GLU A 229 9.48 -0.31 -15.81
N ILE A 230 9.79 -1.56 -15.44
CA ILE A 230 11.01 -2.27 -15.85
C ILE A 230 10.63 -3.65 -16.37
N ASN A 231 10.73 -3.85 -17.68
CA ASN A 231 10.48 -5.13 -18.35
C ASN A 231 9.07 -5.69 -18.08
N GLY A 232 8.02 -4.92 -18.36
CA GLY A 232 6.62 -5.29 -18.10
C GLY A 232 5.63 -4.31 -18.73
N VAL A 233 4.35 -4.33 -18.34
CA VAL A 233 3.34 -3.40 -18.87
C VAL A 233 2.58 -2.75 -17.72
N ILE A 234 2.48 -1.42 -17.68
CA ILE A 234 1.55 -0.72 -16.77
C ILE A 234 0.40 -0.12 -17.58
N ASN A 235 -0.83 -0.47 -17.23
CA ASN A 235 -2.04 0.21 -17.68
C ASN A 235 -2.49 1.22 -16.64
N VAL A 236 -2.44 2.50 -16.98
CA VAL A 236 -2.96 3.62 -16.19
C VAL A 236 -4.28 4.07 -16.80
N ASP A 237 -5.40 3.70 -16.17
CA ASP A 237 -6.75 4.02 -16.67
C ASP A 237 -7.57 4.82 -15.65
N LYS A 238 -8.25 5.87 -16.10
CA LYS A 238 -9.13 6.72 -15.27
C LYS A 238 -8.43 7.31 -14.05
N CYS A 239 -7.15 7.64 -14.16
CA CYS A 239 -6.34 8.17 -13.07
C CYS A 239 -6.15 9.69 -13.16
N ALA A 240 -5.74 10.29 -12.05
CA ALA A 240 -5.32 11.69 -11.98
C ALA A 240 -3.85 11.75 -11.53
N VAL A 241 -2.95 12.27 -12.36
CA VAL A 241 -1.51 12.43 -12.07
C VAL A 241 -1.16 13.93 -12.11
N ILE A 242 -1.33 14.62 -10.98
CA ILE A 242 -1.42 16.08 -10.91
C ILE A 242 -0.35 16.68 -10.00
N ASN A 243 0.27 17.79 -10.39
CA ASN A 243 1.16 18.62 -9.59
C ASN A 243 2.32 17.84 -8.97
N ASN A 244 2.79 16.79 -9.63
CA ASN A 244 3.95 16.04 -9.15
C ASN A 244 5.22 16.77 -9.58
N GLN A 245 6.05 17.18 -8.61
CA GLN A 245 7.28 17.94 -8.87
C GLN A 245 8.35 17.02 -9.44
N LYS A 246 8.42 16.94 -10.78
CA LYS A 246 9.31 16.05 -11.53
C LYS A 246 9.69 16.57 -12.90
N GLN A 247 10.78 16.02 -13.44
CA GLN A 247 11.12 16.15 -14.85
C GLN A 247 10.14 15.35 -15.73
N TYR A 248 9.78 14.12 -15.30
CA TYR A 248 8.89 13.23 -16.04
C TYR A 248 7.89 12.50 -15.14
N ASN A 249 6.66 12.35 -15.62
CA ASN A 249 5.63 11.55 -14.92
C ASN A 249 5.86 10.04 -15.06
N PHE A 250 6.30 9.59 -16.23
CA PHE A 250 6.41 8.18 -16.55
C PHE A 250 7.82 7.86 -17.03
N GLN A 251 8.32 6.66 -16.73
CA GLN A 251 9.55 6.11 -17.29
C GLN A 251 9.38 4.62 -17.57
N VAL A 252 9.95 4.20 -18.68
CA VAL A 252 10.08 2.81 -19.07
C VAL A 252 11.57 2.48 -19.15
N ILE A 253 11.95 1.33 -18.62
CA ILE A 253 13.30 0.76 -18.72
C ILE A 253 13.19 -0.64 -19.33
N ASP A 254 14.18 -1.00 -20.16
CA ASP A 254 14.23 -2.25 -20.91
C ASP A 254 12.96 -2.46 -21.77
N ASP A 255 12.54 -3.69 -22.01
CA ASP A 255 11.38 -4.06 -22.85
C ASP A 255 10.01 -3.74 -22.22
N GLY A 256 9.95 -2.75 -21.33
CA GLY A 256 8.70 -2.35 -20.68
C GLY A 256 7.77 -1.51 -21.56
N SER A 257 6.57 -1.23 -21.05
CA SER A 257 5.64 -0.25 -21.62
C SER A 257 4.71 0.33 -20.56
N ILE A 258 4.27 1.58 -20.79
CA ILE A 258 3.24 2.23 -19.98
C ILE A 258 2.16 2.73 -20.92
N ILE A 259 0.94 2.22 -20.74
CA ILE A 259 -0.26 2.57 -21.50
C ILE A 259 -1.13 3.46 -20.62
N VAL A 260 -1.32 4.72 -21.04
CA VAL A 260 -2.17 5.68 -20.31
C VAL A 260 -3.46 5.92 -21.09
N SER A 261 -4.61 5.69 -20.46
CA SER A 261 -5.94 5.85 -21.07
C SER A 261 -6.91 6.57 -20.12
N ASN A 262 -7.83 7.36 -20.68
CA ASN A 262 -8.91 8.06 -19.94
C ASN A 262 -8.45 8.78 -18.66
N SER A 263 -7.22 9.28 -18.61
CA SER A 263 -6.59 9.81 -17.40
C SER A 263 -6.28 11.30 -17.58
N TYR A 264 -6.24 12.03 -16.46
CA TYR A 264 -5.79 13.42 -16.43
C TYR A 264 -4.38 13.50 -15.87
N HIS A 265 -3.50 14.28 -16.50
CA HIS A 265 -2.16 14.54 -16.01
C HIS A 265 -1.65 15.90 -16.49
N ASP A 266 -0.84 16.56 -15.66
CA ASP A 266 -0.37 17.94 -15.91
C ASP A 266 1.16 18.06 -16.08
N GLY A 267 1.85 16.95 -16.36
CA GLY A 267 3.30 16.90 -16.54
C GLY A 267 3.78 16.39 -17.90
N ILE A 268 5.10 16.47 -18.10
CA ILE A 268 5.83 16.08 -19.32
C ILE A 268 6.11 14.56 -19.31
N TYR A 269 6.04 13.92 -20.48
CA TYR A 269 6.45 12.53 -20.68
C TYR A 269 7.96 12.43 -20.92
N GLY A 270 8.62 11.45 -20.30
CA GLY A 270 10.00 11.10 -20.60
C GLY A 270 10.09 9.64 -21.00
N ALA A 271 10.58 9.37 -22.21
CA ALA A 271 11.20 8.10 -22.50
C ALA A 271 12.70 8.28 -22.20
N SER A 272 13.31 7.43 -21.37
CA SER A 272 14.77 7.33 -21.34
C SER A 272 15.20 6.29 -22.37
N ASP A 273 16.13 6.67 -23.26
CA ASP A 273 16.67 5.97 -24.44
C ASP A 273 17.33 4.58 -24.19
N ASN A 274 16.73 3.70 -23.40
CA ASN A 274 17.24 2.35 -23.14
C ASN A 274 16.29 1.24 -23.63
N GLY A 275 15.72 1.40 -24.84
CA GLY A 275 15.05 0.29 -25.56
C GLY A 275 13.57 0.04 -25.25
N GLY A 276 12.94 0.82 -24.37
CA GLY A 276 11.52 0.67 -24.02
C GLY A 276 10.56 1.42 -24.95
N ASN A 277 9.42 0.82 -25.25
CA ASN A 277 8.35 1.45 -26.03
C ASN A 277 7.37 2.18 -25.11
N LEU A 278 7.30 3.51 -25.21
CA LEU A 278 6.23 4.31 -24.61
C LEU A 278 5.09 4.48 -25.63
N GLU A 279 4.14 3.54 -25.65
CA GLU A 279 2.94 3.68 -26.47
C GLU A 279 1.87 4.53 -25.76
N THR A 280 1.79 5.80 -26.13
CA THR A 280 0.72 6.69 -25.67
C THR A 280 -0.42 6.73 -26.67
N THR A 281 -1.46 5.91 -26.48
CA THR A 281 -2.73 6.12 -27.17
C THR A 281 -3.49 7.24 -26.44
N MET A 282 -3.13 8.49 -26.72
CA MET A 282 -3.80 9.66 -26.15
C MET A 282 -5.24 9.75 -26.66
N THR A 283 -6.20 9.41 -25.80
CA THR A 283 -7.56 9.94 -25.92
C THR A 283 -7.69 11.10 -24.95
N GLN A 284 -7.31 12.30 -25.41
CA GLN A 284 -7.45 13.55 -24.66
C GLN A 284 -8.93 13.97 -24.64
N GLN A 285 -9.81 13.17 -24.04
CA GLN A 285 -11.16 13.61 -23.70
C GLN A 285 -11.13 14.22 -22.31
N ILE A 286 -11.01 15.54 -22.30
CA ILE A 286 -11.26 16.38 -21.13
C ILE A 286 -12.71 16.14 -20.70
N ASN A 287 -12.91 15.28 -19.70
CA ASN A 287 -14.17 15.23 -18.96
C ASN A 287 -13.90 15.74 -17.55
N THR A 288 -13.84 17.07 -17.41
CA THR A 288 -13.63 17.80 -16.14
C THR A 288 -14.70 17.48 -15.08
N SER A 289 -15.80 16.83 -15.47
CA SER A 289 -16.85 16.33 -14.58
C SER A 289 -16.33 15.28 -13.57
N PHE A 290 -15.33 14.45 -13.95
CA PHE A 290 -14.81 13.40 -13.07
C PHE A 290 -13.99 13.93 -11.88
N CYS A 291 -13.29 15.07 -12.06
CA CYS A 291 -12.57 15.73 -10.97
C CYS A 291 -13.51 16.43 -9.97
N LEU A 292 -14.71 16.83 -10.40
CA LEU A 292 -15.68 17.51 -9.55
C LEU A 292 -16.44 16.53 -8.64
N ASP A 293 -16.77 15.32 -9.12
CA ASP A 293 -17.40 14.28 -8.29
C ASP A 293 -16.50 13.82 -7.12
N TYR A 294 -15.17 13.96 -7.24
CA TYR A 294 -14.21 13.57 -6.21
C TYR A 294 -14.02 14.58 -5.08
N LYS A 295 -14.20 15.89 -5.31
CA LYS A 295 -14.29 16.88 -4.21
C LYS A 295 -15.41 16.50 -3.23
N THR A 296 -16.48 15.93 -3.75
CA THR A 296 -17.62 15.44 -2.98
C THR A 296 -17.26 14.18 -2.16
N ILE A 297 -16.41 13.29 -2.68
CA ILE A 297 -15.93 12.08 -1.97
C ILE A 297 -14.90 12.42 -0.88
N ASP A 298 -13.93 13.31 -1.11
CA ASP A 298 -12.94 13.75 -0.09
C ASP A 298 -13.66 14.39 1.12
N ASN A 299 -14.72 15.17 0.88
CA ASN A 299 -15.55 15.71 1.96
C ASN A 299 -16.31 14.62 2.73
N SER A 300 -16.86 13.60 2.04
CA SER A 300 -17.59 12.52 2.71
C SER A 300 -16.71 11.63 3.60
N ILE A 301 -15.43 11.41 3.22
CA ILE A 301 -14.46 10.62 4.00
C ILE A 301 -13.94 11.43 5.19
N ARG A 302 -13.76 12.75 5.05
CA ARG A 302 -13.39 13.63 6.18
C ARG A 302 -14.51 13.74 7.22
N GLU A 303 -15.76 13.80 6.79
CA GLU A 303 -16.91 13.93 7.69
C GLU A 303 -17.26 12.63 8.43
N THR A 304 -17.03 11.45 7.83
CA THR A 304 -17.37 10.15 8.47
C THR A 304 -16.34 9.64 9.48
N HIS A 305 -15.13 10.23 9.56
CA HIS A 305 -14.06 9.75 10.45
C HIS A 305 -13.77 10.62 11.68
N VAL A 306 -14.53 11.70 11.90
CA VAL A 306 -14.54 12.42 13.18
C VAL A 306 -15.67 11.87 14.08
N ILE A 307 -15.55 10.60 14.49
CA ILE A 307 -16.34 10.11 15.62
C ILE A 307 -15.54 10.45 16.88
N HIS A 308 -15.84 11.61 17.48
CA HIS A 308 -15.38 11.92 18.82
C HIS A 308 -15.84 10.81 19.78
N PRO A 309 -14.96 10.22 20.60
CA PRO A 309 -15.43 9.38 21.70
C PRO A 309 -16.28 10.26 22.62
N ARG A 310 -17.57 9.92 22.76
CA ARG A 310 -18.46 10.52 23.76
C ARG A 310 -17.78 10.39 25.12
N LYS A 311 -17.40 11.53 25.72
CA LYS A 311 -17.02 11.60 27.13
C LYS A 311 -18.22 11.17 27.97
N THR A 312 -18.23 9.93 28.45
CA THR A 312 -19.12 9.54 29.55
C THR A 312 -18.56 10.18 30.82
N ILE A 313 -19.31 11.15 31.33
CA ILE A 313 -19.06 11.90 32.56
C ILE A 313 -19.34 10.95 33.74
N LEU A 314 -18.33 10.67 34.57
CA LEU A 314 -18.55 10.19 35.94
C LEU A 314 -18.56 11.41 36.87
N ARG A 315 -19.77 11.91 37.18
CA ARG A 315 -19.98 12.79 38.34
C ARG A 315 -19.88 11.93 39.60
N ARG A 316 -18.85 12.15 40.42
CA ARG A 316 -18.83 11.68 41.80
C ARG A 316 -19.87 12.49 42.60
N ARG A 317 -20.80 11.79 43.24
CA ARG A 317 -21.38 12.16 44.52
C ARG A 317 -21.00 11.07 45.51
#